data_AF-A0A521XLZ8-F1
#
_entry.id   AF-A0A521XLZ8-F1
#
_cell.length_a   1.000
_cell.length_b   1.000
_cell.length_c   1.000
_cell.angle_alpha   90.00
_cell.angle_beta   90.00
_cell.angle_gamma   90.00
#
_symmetry.space_group_name_H-M   'P 1'
#
loop_
_entity.id
_entity.type
_entity.pdbx_description
1 polymer ?
#
loop_
_entity_poly.entity_id
_entity_poly.type
_entity_poly.pdbx_seq_one_letter_code
_entity_poly.pdbx_strand_id
1 'polypeptide(L)'
;MTQLSAAQRIPRSRPRLRSTWLYRPGTDLLIAWSWLPFYAVTALVASAGTADAVVVAILGWVLAISLLHQPLTLLLVYGDSGQFRAHRRLFVWGPIVAVGLIGATAVLGLWVLVLPIAAAWQVFHTQQQRYGLLRIYGRKAGYGSPRLDRAMCYLPLAAVTALVVALPAASDQLHRFAAGIGSDNASKLDQLFAARGTILLLLVPLVVAALVAVGLYLRQERAACRAGEANPAKWNYLLASAALLAGLVVNPVAGLVAYVAAHALEYILVVDRTLAARYGRSSPPSSLLGVLAGTTVRRNLLLAGFFLVLALVNVELRGTIPATAYLVIIYVVGLLHFGYDAVIWKARRPAVAAEFGVRPAAPG
;
A
#
# COMPACT_ATOMS: atom_id res chain seq x y z
N MET A 1 -52.88 10.17 48.53
CA MET A 1 -51.91 11.08 47.88
C MET A 1 -50.68 10.27 47.55
N THR A 2 -50.57 9.78 46.32
CA THR A 2 -49.48 8.91 45.89
C THR A 2 -48.89 9.53 44.63
N GLN A 3 -47.74 10.20 44.77
CA GLN A 3 -47.08 10.89 43.65
C GLN A 3 -46.43 9.86 42.73
N LEU A 4 -46.90 9.80 41.49
CA LEU A 4 -46.26 9.07 40.40
C LEU A 4 -44.98 9.81 39.97
N SER A 5 -43.84 9.14 40.14
CA SER A 5 -42.53 9.58 39.69
C SER A 5 -42.51 9.72 38.17
N ALA A 6 -42.26 10.95 37.70
CA ALA A 6 -42.05 11.26 36.30
C ALA A 6 -40.74 10.61 35.82
N ALA A 7 -40.88 9.52 35.06
CA ALA A 7 -39.78 8.92 34.31
C ALA A 7 -39.16 9.97 33.37
N GLN A 8 -37.98 10.49 33.75
CA GLN A 8 -37.11 11.27 32.88
C GLN A 8 -36.77 10.44 31.65
N ARG A 9 -37.47 10.72 30.54
CA ARG A 9 -37.06 10.25 29.21
C ARG A 9 -35.76 10.96 28.86
N ILE A 10 -34.63 10.31 29.13
CA ILE A 10 -33.34 10.71 28.58
C ILE A 10 -33.51 10.81 27.06
N PRO A 11 -33.29 11.98 26.44
CA PRO A 11 -33.35 12.10 25.00
C PRO A 11 -32.34 11.11 24.41
N ARG A 12 -32.82 10.13 23.63
CA ARG A 12 -31.95 9.31 22.80
C ARG A 12 -31.24 10.27 21.84
N SER A 13 -30.02 10.65 22.19
CA SER A 13 -29.17 11.45 21.32
C SER A 13 -29.11 10.72 19.99
N ARG A 14 -29.60 11.38 18.92
CA ARG A 14 -29.44 10.87 17.55
C ARG A 14 -27.96 10.53 17.39
N PRO A 15 -27.59 9.30 16.99
CA PRO A 15 -26.19 8.95 16.84
C PRO A 15 -25.59 9.97 15.87
N ARG A 16 -24.61 10.75 16.35
CA ARG A 16 -23.82 11.62 15.47
C ARG A 16 -23.36 10.73 14.32
N LEU A 17 -23.75 11.07 13.09
CA LEU A 17 -23.30 10.38 11.88
C LEU A 17 -21.78 10.25 11.98
N ARG A 18 -21.31 9.04 12.25
CA ARG A 18 -19.87 8.79 12.41
C ARG A 18 -19.25 9.08 11.05
N SER A 19 -18.21 9.91 11.03
CA SER A 19 -17.49 10.19 9.79
C SER A 19 -17.07 8.86 9.16
N THR A 20 -17.62 8.56 7.98
CA THR A 20 -17.37 7.34 7.20
C THR A 20 -16.02 7.38 6.51
N TRP A 21 -15.45 8.58 6.35
CA TRP A 21 -14.15 8.87 5.77
C TRP A 21 -13.02 8.65 6.78
N LEU A 22 -11.89 8.13 6.34
CA LEU A 22 -10.66 7.95 7.10
C LEU A 22 -10.18 9.27 7.68
N TYR A 23 -10.02 10.29 6.83
CA TYR A 23 -9.66 11.64 7.23
C TYR A 23 -10.76 12.64 6.85
N ARG A 24 -10.86 12.93 5.55
CA ARG A 24 -11.84 13.85 4.94
C ARG A 24 -12.06 13.46 3.48
N PRO A 25 -13.23 13.75 2.88
CA PRO A 25 -13.56 13.29 1.53
C PRO A 25 -12.45 13.53 0.50
N GLY A 26 -11.95 14.76 0.37
CA GLY A 26 -10.92 15.08 -0.61
C GLY A 26 -9.58 14.36 -0.40
N THR A 27 -9.19 14.10 0.85
CA THR A 27 -7.94 13.37 1.14
C THR A 27 -8.09 11.89 0.82
N ASP A 28 -9.22 11.30 1.16
CA ASP A 28 -9.48 9.89 0.91
C ASP A 28 -9.68 9.61 -0.60
N LEU A 29 -10.31 10.55 -1.32
CA LEU A 29 -10.38 10.53 -2.79
C LEU A 29 -8.97 10.59 -3.40
N LEU A 30 -8.11 11.49 -2.91
CA LEU A 30 -6.73 11.58 -3.35
C LEU A 30 -5.96 10.28 -3.08
N ILE A 31 -6.10 9.67 -1.91
CA ILE A 31 -5.49 8.37 -1.59
C ILE A 31 -5.96 7.31 -2.60
N ALA A 32 -7.27 7.17 -2.78
CA ALA A 32 -7.88 6.15 -3.64
C ALA A 32 -7.46 6.28 -5.12
N TRP A 33 -7.38 7.51 -5.63
CA TRP A 33 -7.18 7.81 -7.05
C TRP A 33 -5.80 8.39 -7.39
N SER A 34 -4.86 8.39 -6.44
CA SER A 34 -3.48 8.93 -6.62
C SER A 34 -2.71 8.31 -7.79
N TRP A 35 -3.10 7.11 -8.22
CA TRP A 35 -2.50 6.37 -9.33
C TRP A 35 -2.93 6.86 -10.71
N LEU A 36 -4.08 7.52 -10.81
CA LEU A 36 -4.71 7.87 -12.09
C LEU A 36 -3.82 8.76 -12.98
N PRO A 37 -3.13 9.79 -12.46
CA PRO A 37 -2.21 10.59 -13.28
C PRO A 37 -1.08 9.76 -13.90
N PHE A 38 -0.53 8.81 -13.14
CA PHE A 38 0.56 7.94 -13.62
C PHE A 38 0.07 6.98 -14.70
N TYR A 39 -1.13 6.42 -14.53
CA TYR A 39 -1.76 5.60 -15.57
C TYR A 39 -1.98 6.42 -16.84
N ALA A 40 -2.64 7.59 -16.72
CA ALA A 40 -3.01 8.41 -17.86
C ALA A 40 -1.78 8.89 -18.66
N VAL A 41 -0.76 9.41 -17.96
CA VAL A 41 0.48 9.86 -18.61
C VAL A 41 1.21 8.69 -19.27
N THR A 42 1.35 7.56 -18.57
CA THR A 42 2.06 6.40 -19.14
C THR A 42 1.31 5.79 -20.33
N ALA A 43 -0.02 5.68 -20.24
CA ALA A 43 -0.85 5.18 -21.32
C ALA A 43 -0.81 6.11 -22.54
N LEU A 44 -0.86 7.44 -22.33
CA LEU A 44 -0.74 8.42 -23.41
C LEU A 44 0.60 8.30 -24.13
N VAL A 45 1.70 8.28 -23.38
CA VAL A 45 3.07 8.12 -23.91
C VAL A 45 3.20 6.78 -24.66
N ALA A 46 2.75 5.67 -24.05
CA ALA A 46 2.80 4.35 -24.69
C ALA A 46 1.96 4.30 -25.99
N SER A 47 0.83 5.01 -26.04
CA SER A 47 -0.05 5.06 -27.23
C SER A 47 0.44 5.97 -28.34
N ALA A 48 1.19 7.02 -28.01
CA ALA A 48 1.70 8.00 -28.97
C ALA A 48 2.87 7.46 -29.82
N GLY A 49 3.31 6.21 -29.60
CA GLY A 49 4.49 5.64 -30.24
C GLY A 49 5.80 6.34 -29.84
N THR A 50 5.77 7.21 -28.81
CA THR A 50 6.99 7.79 -28.25
C THR A 50 7.90 6.68 -27.73
N ALA A 51 9.21 6.83 -27.96
CA ALA A 51 10.22 5.82 -27.71
C ALA A 51 10.06 5.16 -26.34
N ASP A 52 10.10 3.82 -26.30
CA ASP A 52 10.03 2.99 -25.08
C ASP A 52 10.91 3.51 -23.93
N ALA A 53 11.99 4.22 -24.28
CA ALA A 53 12.86 4.96 -23.37
C ALA A 53 12.10 5.93 -22.42
N VAL A 54 11.07 6.64 -22.88
CA VAL A 54 10.30 7.55 -22.03
C VAL A 54 9.47 6.77 -21.01
N VAL A 55 8.84 5.67 -21.43
CA VAL A 55 8.08 4.79 -20.53
C VAL A 55 8.99 4.14 -19.50
N VAL A 56 10.18 3.70 -19.91
CA VAL A 56 11.22 3.18 -19.01
C VAL A 56 11.69 4.26 -18.03
N ALA A 57 11.87 5.51 -18.48
CA ALA A 57 12.22 6.62 -17.61
C ALA A 57 11.12 6.92 -16.59
N ILE A 58 9.84 6.90 -16.99
CA ILE A 58 8.70 7.03 -16.08
C ILE A 58 8.71 5.91 -15.04
N LEU A 59 8.89 4.65 -15.45
CA LEU A 59 9.04 3.53 -14.52
C LEU A 59 10.21 3.77 -13.56
N GLY A 60 11.37 4.22 -14.06
CA GLY A 60 12.55 4.52 -13.25
C GLY A 60 12.27 5.56 -12.15
N TRP A 61 11.55 6.63 -12.49
CA TRP A 61 11.10 7.63 -11.53
C TRP A 61 10.10 7.07 -10.51
N VAL A 62 9.13 6.28 -10.94
CA VAL A 62 8.15 5.64 -10.04
C VAL A 62 8.83 4.63 -9.11
N LEU A 63 9.80 3.85 -9.59
CA LEU A 63 10.62 2.97 -8.77
C LEU A 63 11.50 3.75 -7.80
N ALA A 64 12.02 4.92 -8.19
CA ALA A 64 12.75 5.80 -7.29
C ALA A 64 11.84 6.32 -6.17
N ILE A 65 10.63 6.79 -6.48
CA ILE A 65 9.63 7.19 -5.47
C ILE A 65 9.27 5.99 -4.57
N SER A 66 9.09 4.81 -5.18
CA SER A 66 8.82 3.55 -4.46
C SER A 66 9.99 3.12 -3.56
N LEU A 67 11.23 3.41 -3.92
CA LEU A 67 12.37 3.18 -3.05
C LEU A 67 12.41 4.20 -1.91
N LEU A 68 12.25 5.48 -2.24
CA LEU A 68 12.44 6.59 -1.31
C LEU A 68 11.33 6.70 -0.25
N HIS A 69 10.16 6.11 -0.47
CA HIS A 69 9.11 6.12 0.57
C HIS A 69 9.37 5.07 1.67
N GLN A 70 10.10 3.99 1.39
CA GLN A 70 10.30 2.90 2.35
C GLN A 70 10.95 3.37 3.66
N PRO A 71 11.98 4.24 3.64
CA PRO A 71 12.57 4.76 4.86
C PRO A 71 11.65 5.65 5.71
N LEU A 72 10.49 6.10 5.21
CA LEU A 72 9.51 6.81 6.06
C LEU A 72 9.04 5.95 7.23
N THR A 73 9.01 4.62 7.07
CA THR A 73 8.76 3.71 8.19
C THR A 73 9.84 3.83 9.26
N LEU A 74 11.11 4.00 8.88
CA LEU A 74 12.22 4.20 9.81
C LEU A 74 12.07 5.54 10.55
N LEU A 75 11.65 6.59 9.85
CA LEU A 75 11.33 7.88 10.49
C LEU A 75 10.25 7.72 11.57
N LEU A 76 9.19 6.96 11.30
CA LEU A 76 8.13 6.70 12.28
C LEU A 76 8.59 5.82 13.45
N VAL A 77 9.42 4.81 13.18
CA VAL A 77 9.88 3.86 14.17
C VAL A 77 10.93 4.45 15.11
N TYR A 78 11.92 5.15 14.57
CA TYR A 78 13.04 5.69 15.36
C TYR A 78 12.81 7.13 15.80
N GLY A 79 11.96 7.89 15.09
CA GLY A 79 11.61 9.27 15.46
C GLY A 79 10.54 9.37 16.55
N ASP A 80 9.73 8.33 16.75
CA ASP A 80 8.73 8.25 17.82
C ASP A 80 9.23 7.35 18.97
N SER A 81 9.65 7.99 20.06
CA SER A 81 10.20 7.27 21.22
C SER A 81 9.18 6.31 21.87
N GLY A 82 7.88 6.59 21.76
CA GLY A 82 6.82 5.73 22.25
C GLY A 82 6.69 4.45 21.42
N GLN A 83 6.71 4.59 20.10
CA GLN A 83 6.74 3.42 19.20
C GLN A 83 8.01 2.62 19.41
N PHE A 84 9.17 3.27 19.46
CA PHE A 84 10.44 2.58 19.64
C PHE A 84 10.45 1.72 20.92
N ARG A 85 10.04 2.29 22.06
CA ARG A 85 9.98 1.56 23.33
C ARG A 85 9.00 0.38 23.29
N ALA A 86 7.86 0.53 22.61
CA ALA A 86 6.84 -0.51 22.53
C ALA A 86 7.32 -1.78 21.78
N HIS A 87 8.35 -1.67 20.92
CA HIS A 87 8.88 -2.80 20.15
C HIS A 87 10.41 -2.82 20.09
N ARG A 88 11.06 -2.34 21.13
CA ARG A 88 12.52 -2.13 21.17
C ARG A 88 13.33 -3.33 20.67
N ARG A 89 12.96 -4.55 21.08
CA ARG A 89 13.65 -5.77 20.64
C ARG A 89 13.63 -5.93 19.12
N LEU A 90 12.46 -5.75 18.50
CA LEU A 90 12.30 -5.84 17.05
C LEU A 90 13.09 -4.74 16.34
N PHE A 91 13.06 -3.51 16.84
CA PHE A 91 13.70 -2.37 16.17
C PHE A 91 15.21 -2.28 16.38
N VAL A 92 15.75 -2.96 17.39
CA VAL A 92 17.20 -3.10 17.62
C VAL A 92 17.76 -4.30 16.84
N TRP A 93 17.11 -5.46 16.92
CA TRP A 93 17.62 -6.68 16.29
C TRP A 93 17.22 -6.82 14.82
N GLY A 94 16.11 -6.22 14.40
CA GLY A 94 15.61 -6.27 13.03
C GLY A 94 16.67 -5.90 11.98
N PRO A 95 17.36 -4.75 12.10
CA PRO A 95 18.39 -4.35 11.13
C PRO A 95 19.56 -5.32 11.08
N ILE A 96 20.01 -5.83 12.23
CA ILE A 96 21.12 -6.78 12.31
C ILE A 96 20.75 -8.08 11.60
N VAL A 97 19.55 -8.61 11.87
CA VAL A 97 19.04 -9.83 11.23
C VAL A 97 18.84 -9.62 9.73
N ALA A 98 18.30 -8.47 9.31
CA ALA A 98 18.09 -8.14 7.91
C ALA A 98 19.42 -8.06 7.14
N VAL A 99 20.43 -7.36 7.69
CA VAL A 99 21.77 -7.27 7.09
C VAL A 99 22.43 -8.65 7.02
N GLY A 100 22.35 -9.45 8.10
CA GLY A 100 22.91 -10.80 8.11
C GLY A 100 22.27 -11.71 7.06
N LEU A 101 20.93 -11.70 6.97
CA LEU A 101 20.18 -12.52 6.01
C LEU A 101 20.48 -12.12 4.56
N ILE A 102 20.31 -10.83 4.22
CA ILE A 102 20.51 -10.36 2.85
C ILE A 102 21.99 -10.41 2.46
N GLY A 103 22.89 -10.05 3.38
CA GLY A 103 24.34 -10.16 3.18
C GLY A 103 24.77 -11.60 2.90
N ALA A 104 24.28 -12.58 3.67
CA ALA A 104 24.54 -14.00 3.41
C ALA A 104 24.04 -14.43 2.03
N THR A 105 22.83 -14.02 1.62
CA THR A 105 22.33 -14.33 0.27
C THR A 105 23.19 -13.74 -0.84
N ALA A 106 23.75 -12.54 -0.64
CA ALA A 106 24.62 -11.89 -1.60
C ALA A 106 25.98 -12.62 -1.71
N VAL A 107 26.59 -12.99 -0.58
CA VAL A 107 27.86 -13.74 -0.54
C VAL A 107 27.73 -15.12 -1.18
N LEU A 108 26.60 -15.80 -0.95
CA LEU A 108 26.31 -17.13 -1.50
C LEU A 108 25.80 -17.10 -2.96
N GLY A 109 25.65 -15.92 -3.57
CA GLY A 109 25.15 -15.80 -4.95
C GLY A 109 23.68 -16.17 -5.14
N LEU A 110 22.87 -16.12 -4.08
CA LEU A 110 21.48 -16.59 -4.07
C LEU A 110 20.45 -15.56 -4.59
N TRP A 111 20.89 -14.57 -5.37
CA TRP A 111 20.01 -13.52 -5.91
C TRP A 111 18.86 -14.06 -6.74
N VAL A 112 19.05 -15.19 -7.44
CA VAL A 112 17.99 -15.88 -8.20
C VAL A 112 16.78 -16.26 -7.33
N LEU A 113 16.97 -16.48 -6.03
CA LEU A 113 15.91 -16.76 -5.07
C LEU A 113 15.36 -15.48 -4.44
N VAL A 114 16.23 -14.52 -4.11
CA VAL A 114 15.85 -13.28 -3.44
C VAL A 114 14.96 -12.40 -4.32
N LEU A 115 15.30 -12.24 -5.61
CA LEU A 115 14.58 -11.34 -6.51
C LEU A 115 13.10 -11.74 -6.69
N PRO A 116 12.73 -13.01 -6.99
CA PRO A 116 11.34 -13.40 -7.10
C PRO A 116 10.58 -13.30 -5.78
N ILE A 117 11.22 -13.66 -4.65
CA ILE A 117 10.61 -13.54 -3.33
C ILE A 117 10.31 -12.07 -3.03
N ALA A 118 11.24 -11.17 -3.30
CA ALA A 118 11.04 -9.75 -3.06
C ALA A 118 9.94 -9.15 -3.97
N ALA A 119 9.88 -9.56 -5.24
CA ALA A 119 8.81 -9.15 -6.15
C ALA A 119 7.44 -9.64 -5.66
N ALA A 120 7.32 -10.91 -5.27
CA ALA A 120 6.09 -11.47 -4.70
C ALA A 120 5.71 -10.78 -3.39
N TRP A 121 6.69 -10.47 -2.56
CA TRP A 121 6.50 -9.79 -1.29
C TRP A 121 6.05 -8.34 -1.47
N GLN A 122 6.55 -7.63 -2.48
CA GLN A 122 6.09 -6.28 -2.85
C GLN A 122 4.60 -6.29 -3.23
N VAL A 123 4.17 -7.27 -4.01
CA VAL A 123 2.75 -7.45 -4.39
C VAL A 123 1.91 -7.74 -3.15
N PHE A 124 2.35 -8.69 -2.32
CA PHE A 124 1.67 -9.03 -1.07
C PHE A 124 1.56 -7.81 -0.15
N HIS A 125 2.64 -7.06 0.04
CA HIS A 125 2.68 -5.90 0.90
C HIS A 125 1.74 -4.78 0.42
N THR A 126 1.77 -4.48 -0.89
CA THR A 126 0.82 -3.52 -1.50
C THR A 126 -0.63 -3.94 -1.25
N GLN A 127 -0.97 -5.21 -1.46
CA GLN A 127 -2.34 -5.69 -1.21
C GLN A 127 -2.69 -5.67 0.27
N GLN A 128 -1.74 -5.95 1.15
CA GLN A 128 -1.95 -5.89 2.58
C GLN A 128 -2.24 -4.46 3.06
N GLN A 129 -1.57 -3.45 2.49
CA GLN A 129 -1.89 -2.03 2.73
C GLN A 129 -3.32 -1.70 2.30
N ARG A 130 -3.70 -2.08 1.06
CA ARG A 130 -5.05 -1.82 0.53
C ARG A 130 -6.14 -2.52 1.33
N TYR A 131 -5.90 -3.77 1.72
CA TYR A 131 -6.75 -4.51 2.66
C TYR A 131 -6.87 -3.77 4.01
N GLY A 132 -5.76 -3.25 4.55
CA GLY A 132 -5.75 -2.47 5.78
C GLY A 132 -6.65 -1.24 5.71
N LEU A 133 -6.53 -0.45 4.63
CA LEU A 133 -7.36 0.74 4.40
C LEU A 133 -8.84 0.36 4.24
N LEU A 134 -9.15 -0.63 3.41
CA LEU A 134 -10.52 -1.14 3.23
C LEU A 134 -11.14 -1.58 4.56
N ARG A 135 -10.37 -2.26 5.40
CA ARG A 135 -10.82 -2.71 6.72
C ARG A 135 -11.05 -1.53 7.66
N ILE A 136 -10.22 -0.49 7.63
CA ILE A 136 -10.44 0.71 8.44
C ILE A 136 -11.78 1.36 8.06
N TYR A 137 -12.08 1.54 6.77
CA TYR A 137 -13.38 2.06 6.32
C TYR A 137 -14.55 1.22 6.83
N GLY A 138 -14.48 -0.11 6.70
CA GLY A 138 -15.51 -1.01 7.22
C GLY A 138 -15.73 -0.85 8.73
N ARG A 139 -14.64 -0.79 9.51
CA ARG A 139 -14.73 -0.61 10.97
C ARG A 139 -15.25 0.75 11.40
N LYS A 140 -14.97 1.84 10.65
CA LYS A 140 -15.54 3.17 10.95
C LYS A 140 -17.06 3.15 10.84
N ALA A 141 -17.58 2.40 9.89
CA ALA A 141 -19.00 2.19 9.68
C ALA A 141 -19.62 1.07 10.55
N GLY A 142 -18.80 0.32 11.29
CA GLY A 142 -19.26 -0.69 12.24
C GLY A 142 -19.53 -2.07 11.65
N TYR A 143 -19.21 -2.32 10.37
CA TYR A 143 -19.49 -3.57 9.69
C TYR A 143 -18.27 -4.15 8.94
N GLY A 144 -18.50 -5.23 8.19
CA GLY A 144 -17.56 -5.81 7.25
C GLY A 144 -16.79 -7.02 7.78
N SER A 145 -16.59 -8.01 6.90
CA SER A 145 -15.84 -9.24 7.17
C SER A 145 -14.37 -9.09 6.78
N PRO A 146 -13.41 -9.28 7.73
CA PRO A 146 -11.98 -9.26 7.42
C PRO A 146 -11.56 -10.27 6.35
N ARG A 147 -12.19 -11.46 6.34
CA ARG A 147 -11.89 -12.51 5.35
C ARG A 147 -12.32 -12.07 3.95
N LEU A 148 -13.48 -11.43 3.85
CA LEU A 148 -14.04 -11.00 2.57
C LEU A 148 -13.36 -9.74 2.04
N ASP A 149 -13.06 -8.77 2.92
CA ASP A 149 -12.24 -7.60 2.57
C ASP A 149 -10.86 -8.04 2.04
N ARG A 150 -10.24 -9.07 2.64
CA ARG A 150 -9.00 -9.66 2.14
C ARG A 150 -9.20 -10.35 0.78
N ALA A 151 -10.22 -11.21 0.66
CA ALA A 151 -10.50 -11.91 -0.60
C ALA A 151 -10.70 -10.94 -1.77
N MET A 152 -11.37 -9.81 -1.53
CA MET A 152 -11.58 -8.76 -2.53
C MET A 152 -10.31 -8.02 -2.97
N CYS A 153 -9.24 -8.01 -2.18
CA CYS A 153 -7.95 -7.46 -2.59
C CYS A 153 -7.12 -8.48 -3.38
N TYR A 154 -7.06 -9.73 -2.91
CA TYR A 154 -6.12 -10.73 -3.45
C TYR A 154 -6.65 -11.51 -4.65
N LEU A 155 -7.93 -11.96 -4.62
CA LEU A 155 -8.45 -12.82 -5.69
C LEU A 155 -8.61 -12.08 -7.03
N PRO A 156 -9.16 -10.85 -7.08
CA PRO A 156 -9.21 -10.10 -8.33
C PRO A 156 -7.83 -9.79 -8.90
N LEU A 157 -6.84 -9.46 -8.06
CA LEU A 157 -5.47 -9.25 -8.52
C LEU A 157 -4.91 -10.54 -9.14
N ALA A 158 -5.01 -11.68 -8.45
CA ALA A 158 -4.51 -12.95 -8.95
C ALA A 158 -5.17 -13.34 -10.29
N ALA A 159 -6.49 -13.17 -10.41
CA ALA A 159 -7.21 -13.41 -11.65
C ALA A 159 -6.77 -12.46 -12.78
N VAL A 160 -6.60 -11.17 -12.48
CA VAL A 160 -6.13 -10.16 -13.45
C VAL A 160 -4.70 -10.44 -13.89
N THR A 161 -3.79 -10.79 -12.99
CA THR A 161 -2.42 -11.16 -13.34
C THR A 161 -2.40 -12.40 -14.23
N ALA A 162 -3.17 -13.44 -13.90
CA ALA A 162 -3.29 -14.62 -14.75
C ALA A 162 -3.87 -14.27 -16.14
N LEU A 163 -4.87 -13.39 -16.19
CA LEU A 163 -5.47 -12.92 -17.44
C LEU A 163 -4.47 -12.14 -18.30
N VAL A 164 -3.71 -11.21 -17.71
CA VAL A 164 -2.68 -10.44 -18.42
C VAL A 164 -1.65 -11.36 -19.05
N VAL A 165 -1.19 -12.39 -18.33
CA VAL A 165 -0.25 -13.37 -18.90
C VAL A 165 -0.89 -14.23 -20.00
N ALA A 166 -2.18 -14.55 -19.85
CA ALA A 166 -2.94 -15.32 -20.82
C ALA A 166 -3.22 -14.57 -22.14
N LEU A 167 -3.26 -13.24 -22.15
CA LEU A 167 -3.62 -12.44 -23.33
C LEU A 167 -2.42 -12.21 -24.25
N PRO A 168 -2.47 -12.62 -25.55
CA PRO A 168 -1.38 -12.39 -26.50
C PRO A 168 -0.99 -10.91 -26.66
N ALA A 169 -1.97 -10.01 -26.79
CA ALA A 169 -1.72 -8.57 -26.94
C ALA A 169 -0.97 -7.94 -25.76
N ALA A 170 -1.16 -8.47 -24.54
CA ALA A 170 -0.42 -8.04 -23.37
C ALA A 170 1.05 -8.52 -23.41
N SER A 171 1.30 -9.69 -24.00
CA SER A 171 2.63 -10.29 -24.17
C SER A 171 3.55 -9.37 -24.95
N ASP A 172 3.10 -8.88 -26.12
CA ASP A 172 3.92 -8.04 -26.99
C ASP A 172 4.28 -6.70 -26.33
N GLN A 173 3.32 -6.10 -25.63
CA GLN A 173 3.57 -4.86 -24.90
C GLN A 173 4.59 -5.06 -23.77
N LEU A 174 4.45 -6.15 -23.01
CA LEU A 174 5.37 -6.49 -21.93
C LEU A 174 6.77 -6.84 -22.44
N HIS A 175 6.89 -7.54 -23.58
CA HIS A 175 8.18 -7.84 -24.19
C HIS A 175 8.94 -6.60 -24.62
N ARG A 176 8.29 -5.68 -25.34
CA ARG A 176 8.92 -4.40 -25.76
C ARG A 176 9.38 -3.60 -24.55
N PHE A 177 8.51 -3.50 -23.55
CA PHE A 177 8.84 -2.82 -22.31
C PHE A 177 10.01 -3.46 -21.57
N ALA A 178 10.00 -4.79 -21.40
CA ALA A 178 11.08 -5.51 -20.73
C ALA A 178 12.41 -5.41 -21.47
N ALA A 179 12.39 -5.47 -22.81
CA ALA A 179 13.57 -5.26 -23.65
C ALA A 179 14.16 -3.85 -23.44
N GLY A 180 13.31 -2.83 -23.28
CA GLY A 180 13.74 -1.47 -22.96
C GLY A 180 14.38 -1.31 -21.58
N ILE A 181 14.08 -2.21 -20.63
CA ILE A 181 14.73 -2.24 -19.31
C ILE A 181 16.04 -3.04 -19.36
N GLY A 182 16.09 -4.11 -20.16
CA GLY A 182 17.28 -4.92 -20.42
C GLY A 182 16.96 -6.34 -20.89
N SER A 183 17.88 -6.96 -21.62
CA SER A 183 17.73 -8.29 -22.25
C SER A 183 17.35 -9.40 -21.25
N ASP A 184 17.90 -9.34 -20.04
CA ASP A 184 17.64 -10.35 -18.99
C ASP A 184 16.17 -10.34 -18.53
N ASN A 185 15.49 -9.18 -18.60
CA ASN A 185 14.09 -9.09 -18.22
C ASN A 185 13.18 -9.68 -19.30
N ALA A 186 13.52 -9.53 -20.57
CA ALA A 186 12.79 -10.15 -21.68
C ALA A 186 12.86 -11.69 -21.59
N SER A 187 14.04 -12.24 -21.33
CA SER A 187 14.23 -13.69 -21.12
C SER A 187 13.40 -14.25 -19.95
N LYS A 188 13.27 -13.49 -18.86
CA LYS A 188 12.41 -13.88 -17.72
C LYS A 188 10.92 -13.85 -18.08
N LEU A 189 10.49 -12.93 -18.95
CA LEU A 189 9.13 -12.93 -19.47
C LEU A 189 8.88 -14.13 -20.39
N ASP A 190 9.85 -14.52 -21.22
CA ASP A 190 9.73 -15.74 -22.05
C ASP A 190 9.44 -16.97 -21.18
N GLN A 191 10.12 -17.11 -20.04
CA GLN A 191 9.86 -18.20 -19.09
C GLN A 191 8.44 -18.14 -18.50
N LEU A 192 7.94 -16.94 -18.19
CA LEU A 192 6.58 -16.76 -17.71
C LEU A 192 5.54 -17.13 -18.78
N PHE A 193 5.77 -16.74 -20.04
CA PHE A 193 4.88 -17.06 -21.15
C PHE A 193 4.98 -18.52 -21.60
N ALA A 194 6.13 -19.17 -21.43
CA ALA A 194 6.26 -20.62 -21.60
C ALA A 194 5.34 -21.38 -20.62
N ALA A 195 5.10 -20.82 -19.43
CA ALA A 195 4.14 -21.35 -18.45
C ALA A 195 2.67 -20.98 -18.74
N ARG A 196 2.35 -20.32 -19.87
CA ARG A 196 0.99 -19.86 -20.21
C ARG A 196 -0.05 -20.97 -20.14
N GLY A 197 0.27 -22.18 -20.62
CA GLY A 197 -0.65 -23.32 -20.55
C GLY A 197 -1.09 -23.63 -19.12
N THR A 198 -0.14 -23.69 -18.18
CA THR A 198 -0.41 -23.88 -16.75
C THR A 198 -1.20 -22.71 -16.16
N ILE A 199 -0.89 -21.47 -16.55
CA ILE A 199 -1.58 -20.27 -16.07
C ILE A 199 -3.04 -20.24 -16.55
N LEU A 200 -3.31 -20.69 -17.78
CA LEU A 200 -4.67 -20.81 -18.31
C LEU A 200 -5.51 -21.82 -17.51
N LEU A 201 -4.92 -22.93 -17.06
CA LEU A 201 -5.61 -23.89 -16.19
C LEU A 201 -5.98 -23.27 -14.83
N LEU A 202 -5.15 -22.36 -14.31
CA LEU A 202 -5.42 -21.62 -13.07
C LEU A 202 -6.37 -20.43 -13.28
N LEU A 203 -6.48 -19.90 -14.49
CA LEU A 203 -7.29 -18.72 -14.77
C LEU A 203 -8.77 -18.96 -14.44
N VAL A 204 -9.32 -20.09 -14.88
CA VAL A 204 -10.74 -20.43 -14.62
C VAL A 204 -11.07 -20.48 -13.12
N PRO A 205 -10.38 -21.27 -12.28
CA PRO A 205 -10.68 -21.29 -10.85
C PRO A 205 -10.42 -19.94 -10.17
N LEU A 206 -9.41 -19.16 -10.59
CA LEU A 206 -9.16 -17.82 -10.06
C LEU A 206 -10.29 -16.84 -10.39
N VAL A 207 -10.77 -16.84 -11.63
CA VAL A 207 -11.90 -15.99 -12.06
C VAL A 207 -13.17 -16.39 -11.31
N VAL A 208 -13.47 -17.68 -11.21
CA VAL A 208 -14.62 -18.18 -10.43
C VAL A 208 -14.51 -17.75 -8.97
N ALA A 209 -13.35 -17.93 -8.34
CA ALA A 209 -13.13 -17.50 -6.95
C ALA A 209 -13.28 -15.98 -6.77
N ALA A 210 -12.76 -15.18 -7.71
CA ALA A 210 -12.92 -13.72 -7.69
C ALA A 210 -14.39 -13.31 -7.83
N LEU A 211 -15.14 -13.92 -8.76
CA LEU A 211 -16.58 -13.67 -8.95
C LEU A 211 -17.40 -14.07 -7.72
N VAL A 212 -17.09 -15.20 -7.09
CA VAL A 212 -17.72 -15.62 -5.83
C VAL A 212 -17.43 -14.61 -4.72
N ALA A 213 -16.18 -14.16 -4.57
CA ALA A 213 -15.82 -13.15 -3.58
C ALA A 213 -16.57 -11.82 -3.84
N VAL A 214 -16.67 -11.37 -5.09
CA VAL A 214 -17.45 -10.19 -5.49
C VAL A 214 -18.92 -10.37 -5.12
N GLY A 215 -19.53 -11.51 -5.46
CA GLY A 215 -20.94 -11.80 -5.14
C GLY A 215 -21.22 -11.79 -3.63
N LEU A 216 -20.35 -12.43 -2.85
CA LEU A 216 -20.43 -12.42 -1.39
C LEU A 216 -20.24 -11.00 -0.83
N TYR A 217 -19.32 -10.22 -1.39
CA TYR A 217 -19.07 -8.84 -0.97
C TYR A 217 -20.27 -7.95 -1.28
N LEU A 218 -20.83 -8.03 -2.48
CA LEU A 218 -22.06 -7.29 -2.85
C LEU A 218 -23.23 -7.65 -1.95
N ARG A 219 -23.37 -8.91 -1.55
CA ARG A 219 -24.39 -9.33 -0.58
C ARG A 219 -24.17 -8.68 0.80
N GLN A 220 -22.93 -8.63 1.28
CA GLN A 220 -22.57 -7.93 2.52
C GLN A 220 -22.88 -6.44 2.43
N GLU A 221 -22.49 -5.77 1.34
CA GLU A 221 -22.73 -4.33 1.17
C GLU A 221 -24.23 -4.02 1.03
N ARG A 222 -25.01 -4.86 0.34
CA ARG A 222 -26.48 -4.73 0.30
C ARG A 222 -27.12 -4.86 1.68
N ALA A 223 -26.64 -5.78 2.51
CA ALA A 223 -27.12 -5.91 3.89
C ALA A 223 -26.77 -4.65 4.70
N ALA A 224 -25.55 -4.13 4.57
CA ALA A 224 -25.14 -2.89 5.22
C ALA A 224 -25.97 -1.68 4.74
N CYS A 225 -26.32 -1.59 3.45
CA CYS A 225 -27.24 -0.56 2.94
C CYS A 225 -28.60 -0.62 3.61
N ARG A 226 -29.20 -1.82 3.70
CA ARG A 226 -30.50 -2.02 4.35
C ARG A 226 -30.46 -1.68 5.84
N ALA A 227 -29.32 -1.90 6.50
CA ALA A 227 -29.10 -1.54 7.89
C ALA A 227 -28.74 -0.06 8.12
N GLY A 228 -28.54 0.74 7.06
CA GLY A 228 -28.08 2.13 7.17
C GLY A 228 -26.61 2.26 7.59
N GLU A 229 -25.83 1.18 7.45
CA GLU A 229 -24.40 1.11 7.83
C GLU A 229 -23.46 1.27 6.63
N ALA A 230 -23.99 1.43 5.42
CA ALA A 230 -23.21 1.58 4.20
C ALA A 230 -22.15 2.70 4.29
N ASN A 231 -20.96 2.43 3.76
CA ASN A 231 -19.86 3.40 3.74
C ASN A 231 -19.45 3.77 2.30
N PRO A 232 -19.86 4.95 1.80
CA PRO A 232 -19.46 5.42 0.48
C PRO A 232 -17.94 5.57 0.29
N ALA A 233 -17.18 5.89 1.34
CA ALA A 233 -15.72 5.99 1.26
C ALA A 233 -15.09 4.60 1.01
N LYS A 234 -15.65 3.56 1.63
CA LYS A 234 -15.27 2.15 1.38
C LYS A 234 -15.50 1.79 -0.09
N TRP A 235 -16.65 2.15 -0.64
CA TRP A 235 -17.01 1.86 -2.03
C TRP A 235 -16.12 2.60 -3.01
N ASN A 236 -15.86 3.89 -2.77
CA ASN A 236 -14.94 4.66 -3.61
C ASN A 236 -13.54 4.04 -3.62
N TYR A 237 -13.01 3.66 -2.46
CA TYR A 237 -11.68 3.04 -2.39
C TYR A 237 -11.62 1.68 -3.12
N LEU A 238 -12.69 0.87 -2.99
CA LEU A 238 -12.80 -0.40 -3.72
C LEU A 238 -12.93 -0.18 -5.23
N LEU A 239 -13.75 0.80 -5.65
CA LEU A 239 -13.91 1.17 -7.06
C LEU A 239 -12.58 1.62 -7.67
N ALA A 240 -11.85 2.50 -6.99
CA ALA A 240 -10.53 2.94 -7.44
C ALA A 240 -9.53 1.77 -7.53
N SER A 241 -9.62 0.81 -6.60
CA SER A 241 -8.80 -0.41 -6.66
C SER A 241 -9.17 -1.32 -7.83
N ALA A 242 -10.47 -1.53 -8.08
CA ALA A 242 -10.94 -2.30 -9.21
C ALA A 242 -10.59 -1.62 -10.55
N ALA A 243 -10.70 -0.29 -10.63
CA ALA A 243 -10.32 0.48 -11.81
C ALA A 243 -8.80 0.39 -12.10
N LEU A 244 -7.95 0.42 -11.07
CA LEU A 244 -6.51 0.17 -11.23
C LEU A 244 -6.23 -1.24 -11.79
N LEU A 245 -6.93 -2.26 -11.30
CA LEU A 245 -6.81 -3.62 -11.82
C LEU A 245 -7.33 -3.76 -13.25
N ALA A 246 -8.42 -3.07 -13.60
CA ALA A 246 -8.88 -3.00 -14.98
C ALA A 246 -7.85 -2.33 -15.89
N GLY A 247 -7.17 -1.29 -15.39
CA GLY A 247 -6.05 -0.64 -16.08
C GLY A 247 -4.91 -1.62 -16.41
N LEU A 248 -4.57 -2.55 -15.50
CA LEU A 248 -3.58 -3.60 -15.76
C LEU A 248 -3.98 -4.53 -16.93
N VAL A 249 -5.28 -4.76 -17.14
CA VAL A 249 -5.76 -5.56 -18.28
C VAL A 249 -5.71 -4.76 -19.58
N VAL A 250 -6.13 -3.49 -19.54
CA VAL A 250 -6.22 -2.63 -20.73
C VAL A 250 -4.85 -2.22 -21.25
N ASN A 251 -3.96 -1.81 -20.35
CA ASN A 251 -2.58 -1.44 -20.67
C ASN A 251 -1.68 -1.92 -19.52
N PRO A 252 -1.11 -3.14 -19.61
CA PRO A 252 -0.30 -3.74 -18.55
C PRO A 252 0.88 -2.89 -18.10
N VAL A 253 1.53 -2.17 -19.01
CA VAL A 253 2.68 -1.32 -18.70
C VAL A 253 2.25 -0.09 -17.89
N ALA A 254 1.24 0.64 -18.36
CA ALA A 254 0.68 1.78 -17.62
C ALA A 254 0.05 1.34 -16.30
N GLY A 255 -0.63 0.19 -16.28
CA GLY A 255 -1.19 -0.41 -15.08
C GLY A 255 -0.12 -0.79 -14.06
N LEU A 256 1.01 -1.34 -14.48
CA LEU A 256 2.14 -1.67 -13.60
C LEU A 256 2.76 -0.41 -12.99
N VAL A 257 3.04 0.60 -13.81
CA VAL A 257 3.56 1.89 -13.34
C VAL A 257 2.60 2.52 -12.34
N ALA A 258 1.31 2.56 -12.67
CA ALA A 258 0.27 3.09 -11.81
C ALA A 258 0.16 2.29 -10.50
N TYR A 259 0.28 0.96 -10.55
CA TYR A 259 0.20 0.09 -9.37
C TYR A 259 1.34 0.37 -8.38
N VAL A 260 2.57 0.48 -8.87
CA VAL A 260 3.74 0.80 -8.05
C VAL A 260 3.61 2.22 -7.48
N ALA A 261 3.21 3.20 -8.30
CA ALA A 261 3.00 4.58 -7.84
C ALA A 261 1.90 4.68 -6.78
N ALA A 262 0.79 3.97 -6.97
CA ALA A 262 -0.34 3.96 -6.04
C ALA A 262 0.11 3.59 -4.62
N HIS A 263 0.87 2.50 -4.50
CA HIS A 263 1.33 2.00 -3.21
C HIS A 263 2.15 3.05 -2.45
N ALA A 264 3.16 3.61 -3.11
CA ALA A 264 4.05 4.60 -2.52
C ALA A 264 3.31 5.89 -2.13
N LEU A 265 2.44 6.41 -3.00
CA LEU A 265 1.71 7.64 -2.76
C LEU A 265 0.64 7.48 -1.68
N GLU A 266 -0.10 6.37 -1.69
CA GLU A 266 -1.03 6.03 -0.61
C GLU A 266 -0.30 6.02 0.74
N TYR A 267 0.88 5.39 0.79
CA TYR A 267 1.69 5.33 2.00
C TYR A 267 2.11 6.72 2.48
N ILE A 268 2.71 7.52 1.60
CA ILE A 268 3.16 8.89 1.91
C ILE A 268 2.01 9.73 2.47
N LEU A 269 0.84 9.67 1.82
CA LEU A 269 -0.35 10.40 2.27
C LEU A 269 -0.85 9.90 3.62
N VAL A 270 -0.85 8.60 3.87
CA VAL A 270 -1.23 8.03 5.16
C VAL A 270 -0.25 8.46 6.26
N VAL A 271 1.06 8.47 5.98
CA VAL A 271 2.09 8.92 6.91
C VAL A 271 1.90 10.41 7.25
N ASP A 272 1.77 11.28 6.24
CA ASP A 272 1.51 12.73 6.43
C ASP A 272 0.32 12.96 7.38
N ARG A 273 -0.79 12.26 7.12
CA ARG A 273 -2.02 12.44 7.91
C ARG A 273 -1.92 11.83 9.30
N THR A 274 -1.18 10.74 9.47
CA THR A 274 -0.90 10.15 10.78
C THR A 274 -0.04 11.08 11.62
N LEU A 275 1.02 11.66 11.03
CA LEU A 275 1.85 12.67 11.69
C LEU A 275 1.01 13.89 12.10
N ALA A 276 0.13 14.37 11.22
CA ALA A 276 -0.79 15.46 11.54
C ALA A 276 -1.75 15.12 12.69
N ALA A 277 -2.29 13.90 12.73
CA ALA A 277 -3.20 13.46 13.77
C ALA A 277 -2.52 13.29 15.13
N ARG A 278 -1.31 12.73 15.16
CA ARG A 278 -0.54 12.47 16.38
C ARG A 278 0.10 13.72 16.98
N TYR A 279 0.65 14.60 16.14
CA TYR A 279 1.48 15.71 16.59
C TYR A 279 0.85 17.09 16.39
N GLY A 280 -0.19 17.21 15.56
CA GLY A 280 -0.84 18.50 15.29
C GLY A 280 -1.75 19.03 16.40
N ARG A 281 -1.95 18.28 17.49
CA ARG A 281 -2.86 18.65 18.59
C ARG A 281 -2.21 18.68 19.98
N SER A 282 -0.91 18.44 20.08
CA SER A 282 -0.24 18.14 21.36
C SER A 282 0.63 19.30 21.85
N SER A 283 0.35 19.79 23.05
CA SER A 283 1.23 20.69 23.84
C SER A 283 1.88 19.91 24.99
N PRO A 284 3.16 20.15 25.32
CA PRO A 284 4.30 20.33 24.43
C PRO A 284 4.74 19.00 23.78
N PRO A 285 5.49 19.04 22.65
CA PRO A 285 5.94 17.84 21.95
C PRO A 285 6.88 17.00 22.82
N SER A 286 6.57 15.71 22.99
CA SER A 286 7.36 14.75 23.77
C SER A 286 8.51 14.09 22.98
N SER A 287 8.69 14.46 21.71
CA SER A 287 9.72 13.92 20.82
C SER A 287 10.18 14.94 19.78
N LEU A 288 11.40 14.76 19.25
CA LEU A 288 11.92 15.54 18.12
C LEU A 288 10.98 15.48 16.92
N LEU A 289 10.45 14.29 16.61
CA LEU A 289 9.48 14.14 15.53
C LEU A 289 8.21 14.96 15.78
N GLY A 290 7.74 15.06 17.03
CA GLY A 290 6.63 15.94 17.39
C GLY A 290 6.91 17.42 17.15
N VAL A 291 8.14 17.88 17.42
CA VAL A 291 8.57 19.26 17.14
C VAL A 291 8.56 19.54 15.64
N LEU A 292 9.11 18.61 14.85
CA LEU A 292 9.26 18.73 13.40
C LEU A 292 7.95 18.50 12.62
N ALA A 293 7.00 17.74 13.17
CA ALA A 293 5.73 17.42 12.50
C ALA A 293 4.52 18.22 13.02
N GLY A 294 4.70 19.06 14.05
CA GLY A 294 3.62 19.70 14.80
C GLY A 294 2.77 20.72 14.02
N THR A 295 3.28 21.27 12.91
CA THR A 295 2.50 22.13 12.00
C THR A 295 2.54 21.60 10.58
N THR A 296 1.58 22.01 9.73
CA THR A 296 1.56 21.60 8.31
C THR A 296 2.82 22.02 7.57
N VAL A 297 3.31 23.25 7.79
CA VAL A 297 4.55 23.73 7.15
C VAL A 297 5.74 22.90 7.60
N ARG A 298 5.94 22.71 8.90
CA ARG A 298 7.09 21.94 9.42
C ARG A 298 7.05 20.49 8.97
N ARG A 299 5.87 19.86 8.94
CA ARG A 299 5.70 18.50 8.44
C ARG A 299 6.02 18.38 6.95
N ASN A 300 5.56 19.33 6.13
CA ASN A 300 5.90 19.35 4.71
C ASN A 300 7.41 19.54 4.49
N LEU A 301 8.04 20.44 5.26
CA LEU A 301 9.49 20.63 5.22
C LEU A 301 10.25 19.39 5.69
N LEU A 302 9.77 18.70 6.74
CA LEU A 302 10.33 17.45 7.21
C LEU A 302 10.28 16.39 6.10
N LEU A 303 9.11 16.18 5.48
CA LEU A 303 8.96 15.18 4.42
C LEU A 303 9.80 15.55 3.19
N ALA A 304 9.76 16.81 2.75
CA ALA A 304 10.54 17.27 1.60
C ALA A 304 12.05 17.15 1.84
N GLY A 305 12.53 17.59 3.01
CA GLY A 305 13.94 17.46 3.39
C GLY A 305 14.36 16.01 3.54
N PHE A 306 13.50 15.16 4.10
CA PHE A 306 13.74 13.72 4.21
C PHE A 306 13.88 13.06 2.83
N PHE A 307 12.95 13.34 1.90
CA PHE A 307 13.02 12.84 0.54
C PHE A 307 14.25 13.36 -0.22
N LEU A 308 14.61 14.64 -0.04
CA LEU A 308 15.79 15.22 -0.66
C LEU A 308 17.07 14.54 -0.18
N VAL A 309 17.23 14.36 1.14
CA VAL A 309 18.40 13.68 1.71
C VAL A 309 18.49 12.25 1.20
N LEU A 310 17.38 11.50 1.18
CA LEU A 310 17.39 10.14 0.66
C LEU A 310 17.70 10.07 -0.84
N ALA A 311 17.21 11.03 -1.62
CA ALA A 311 17.52 11.11 -3.05
C ALA A 311 19.02 11.35 -3.27
N LEU A 312 19.61 12.29 -2.52
CA LEU A 312 21.05 12.58 -2.58
C LEU A 312 21.89 11.38 -2.14
N VAL A 313 21.55 10.74 -1.01
CA VAL A 313 22.21 9.52 -0.54
C VAL A 313 22.09 8.40 -1.57
N ASN A 314 20.92 8.24 -2.19
CA ASN A 314 20.72 7.23 -3.23
C ASN A 314 21.59 7.47 -4.46
N VAL A 315 21.72 8.73 -4.91
CA VAL A 315 22.59 9.09 -6.04
C VAL A 315 24.05 8.81 -5.70
N GLU A 316 24.49 9.26 -4.52
CA GLU A 316 25.87 9.06 -4.04
C GLU A 316 26.22 7.58 -3.92
N LEU A 317 25.38 6.79 -3.23
CA LEU A 317 25.63 5.36 -3.06
C LEU A 317 25.68 4.61 -4.39
N ARG A 318 24.86 4.96 -5.38
CA ARG A 318 24.91 4.32 -6.70
C ARG A 318 26.23 4.55 -7.43
N GLY A 319 26.88 5.69 -7.21
CA GLY A 319 28.15 6.04 -7.85
C GLY A 319 29.38 5.55 -7.10
N THR A 320 29.27 5.38 -5.78
CA THR A 320 30.45 5.24 -4.90
C THR A 320 30.69 3.81 -4.39
N ILE A 321 29.65 3.00 -4.20
CA ILE A 321 29.79 1.63 -3.67
C ILE A 321 29.53 0.54 -4.73
N PRO A 322 30.09 -0.69 -4.56
CA PRO A 322 29.83 -1.79 -5.48
C PRO A 322 28.33 -2.09 -5.62
N ALA A 323 27.87 -2.43 -6.82
CA ALA A 323 26.47 -2.69 -7.13
C ALA A 323 25.84 -3.74 -6.18
N THR A 324 26.57 -4.80 -5.85
CA THR A 324 26.11 -5.83 -4.90
C THR A 324 25.85 -5.25 -3.50
N ALA A 325 26.75 -4.38 -3.00
CA ALA A 325 26.56 -3.73 -1.71
C ALA A 325 25.36 -2.78 -1.73
N TYR A 326 25.19 -2.04 -2.83
CA TYR A 326 24.02 -1.17 -3.03
C TYR A 326 22.71 -1.97 -3.03
N LEU A 327 22.66 -3.11 -3.72
CA LEU A 327 21.50 -4.01 -3.69
C LEU A 327 21.23 -4.54 -2.27
N VAL A 328 22.26 -4.96 -1.53
CA VAL A 328 22.09 -5.40 -0.13
C VAL A 328 21.42 -4.30 0.69
N ILE A 329 21.86 -3.04 0.58
CA ILE A 329 21.26 -1.92 1.31
C ILE A 329 19.78 -1.75 0.94
N ILE A 330 19.43 -1.75 -0.36
CA ILE A 330 18.03 -1.63 -0.80
C ILE A 330 17.17 -2.76 -0.21
N TYR A 331 17.62 -4.01 -0.34
CA TYR A 331 16.84 -5.16 0.12
C TYR A 331 16.72 -5.22 1.64
N VAL A 332 17.73 -4.76 2.38
CA VAL A 332 17.63 -4.57 3.84
C VAL A 332 16.58 -3.51 4.18
N VAL A 333 16.61 -2.36 3.53
CA VAL A 333 15.63 -1.29 3.76
C VAL A 333 14.21 -1.78 3.44
N GLY A 334 14.02 -2.47 2.32
CA GLY A 334 12.73 -3.05 1.94
C GLY A 334 12.23 -4.07 2.95
N LEU A 335 13.10 -5.01 3.38
CA LEU A 335 12.75 -6.01 4.38
C LEU A 335 12.33 -5.38 5.72
N LEU A 336 13.05 -4.34 6.16
CA LEU A 336 12.73 -3.61 7.39
C LEU A 336 11.41 -2.83 7.25
N HIS A 337 11.22 -2.13 6.14
CA HIS A 337 9.99 -1.42 5.84
C HIS A 337 8.77 -2.36 5.96
N PHE A 338 8.81 -3.51 5.29
CA PHE A 338 7.72 -4.47 5.35
C PHE A 338 7.51 -5.06 6.74
N GLY A 339 8.59 -5.44 7.43
CA GLY A 339 8.53 -6.04 8.76
C GLY A 339 7.99 -5.07 9.81
N TYR A 340 8.40 -3.81 9.76
CA TYR A 340 7.98 -2.78 10.70
C TYR A 340 6.54 -2.33 10.43
N ASP A 341 6.13 -2.20 9.17
CA ASP A 341 4.77 -1.83 8.79
C ASP A 341 3.72 -2.81 9.30
N ALA A 342 4.03 -4.11 9.29
CA ALA A 342 3.17 -5.16 9.86
C ALA A 342 2.87 -4.95 11.36
N VAL A 343 3.67 -4.12 12.02
CA VAL A 343 3.62 -3.88 13.46
C VAL A 343 3.05 -2.49 13.78
N ILE A 344 3.53 -1.43 13.13
CA ILE A 344 3.12 -0.05 13.45
C ILE A 344 1.71 0.29 12.96
N TRP A 345 1.26 -0.32 11.85
CA TRP A 345 -0.07 -0.06 11.27
C TRP A 345 -1.17 -0.98 11.79
N LYS A 346 -0.89 -1.71 12.87
CA LYS A 346 -1.73 -2.78 13.37
C LYS A 346 -2.96 -2.25 14.11
N ALA A 347 -3.99 -1.93 13.34
CA ALA A 347 -5.17 -1.20 13.82
C ALA A 347 -6.05 -1.94 14.84
N ARG A 348 -5.76 -3.21 15.17
CA ARG A 348 -6.35 -3.90 16.34
C ARG A 348 -5.84 -3.37 17.67
N ARG A 349 -4.73 -2.63 17.67
CA ARG A 349 -4.19 -1.98 18.86
C ARG A 349 -4.97 -0.69 19.17
N PRO A 350 -5.37 -0.44 20.42
CA PRO A 350 -6.19 0.73 20.76
C PRO A 350 -5.58 2.08 20.34
N ALA A 351 -4.27 2.27 20.54
CA ALA A 351 -3.58 3.51 20.16
C ALA A 351 -3.68 3.79 18.65
N VAL A 352 -3.37 2.78 17.83
CA VAL A 352 -3.47 2.89 16.36
C VAL A 352 -4.92 3.03 15.92
N ALA A 353 -5.87 2.34 16.56
CA ALA A 353 -7.29 2.49 16.25
C ALA A 353 -7.79 3.92 16.52
N ALA A 354 -7.34 4.53 17.62
CA ALA A 354 -7.70 5.89 18.00
C ALA A 354 -7.21 6.93 16.98
N GLU A 355 -6.03 6.75 16.41
CA GLU A 355 -5.49 7.63 15.36
C GLU A 355 -6.39 7.68 14.11
N PHE A 356 -7.05 6.57 13.79
CA PHE A 356 -7.99 6.47 12.68
C PHE A 356 -9.45 6.74 13.08
N GLY A 357 -9.71 7.08 14.35
CA GLY A 357 -11.06 7.28 14.88
C GLY A 357 -11.91 6.01 14.88
N VAL A 358 -11.30 4.85 15.05
CA VAL A 358 -11.96 3.54 15.08
C VAL A 358 -12.00 3.00 16.51
N ARG A 359 -13.11 2.38 16.89
CA ARG A 359 -13.19 1.68 18.19
C ARG A 359 -12.26 0.45 18.19
N PRO A 360 -11.52 0.18 19.27
CA PRO A 360 -10.77 -1.07 19.39
C PRO A 360 -11.70 -2.26 19.21
N ALA A 361 -11.23 -3.32 18.54
CA ALA A 361 -11.97 -4.58 18.54
C ALA A 361 -12.07 -5.05 19.99
N ALA A 362 -13.22 -5.60 20.39
CA ALA A 362 -13.32 -6.29 21.67
C ALA A 362 -12.23 -7.38 21.72
N PRO A 363 -11.56 -7.58 22.87
CA PRO A 363 -10.65 -8.71 23.01
C PRO A 363 -11.44 -9.97 22.73
N GLY A 364 -11.01 -10.71 21.71
CA GLY A 364 -11.60 -11.97 21.28
C GLY A 364 -10.65 -13.12 21.51
#